data_AF-A0A1H1QVR4-F1
#
_entry.id   AF-A0A1H1QVR4-F1
#
_cell.length_a   1.000
_cell.length_b   1.000
_cell.length_c   1.000
_cell.angle_alpha   90.00
_cell.angle_beta   90.00
_cell.angle_gamma   90.00
#
_symmetry.space_group_name_H-M   'P 1'
#
loop_
_entity.id
_entity.type
_entity.pdbx_description
1 polymer ?
#
loop_
_entity_poly.entity_id
_entity_poly.type
_entity_poly.pdbx_seq_one_letter_code
_entity_poly.pdbx_strand_id
1 'polypeptide(L)'
;MRKIFPFCLLLLFIALGCDNQEENLDPDRSEDQLTFKNDKILKSKIEVNLKNDFQKGKKFSNTDLTDQVAQINQQLKTYGIQLEKMEYLSADGAGQTVFFNNRGNKQLSSQFVPNDPRNLVPGTDIYYIVDGTQLTTSSGFNILESTINVMNTWGNVTCSDELNLPLGGISDDDIGFVSNVFFGFGGSAGFFPGVIVHAGILPKAFFDALAPDGGTGIIGVTFTFTWTEDINEDGIGDVAIKEIYYNDYFNFQDLEVTDEGIDYETVSLHEVGHALNQAHFGKLSRTESNQKFHFSPRALMNAGYTGVNRVVEKTDNAGHCSIWDAWPAE
;
A
#
# COMPACT_ATOMS: atom_id res chain seq x y z
N MET A 1 -59.64 -22.00 51.97
CA MET A 1 -58.53 -22.07 52.94
C MET A 1 -57.24 -21.69 52.23
N ARG A 2 -56.55 -20.65 52.74
CA ARG A 2 -55.09 -20.39 52.81
C ARG A 2 -54.20 -20.84 51.62
N LYS A 3 -53.58 -19.86 50.91
CA LYS A 3 -52.17 -19.36 51.03
C LYS A 3 -51.25 -20.08 49.99
N ILE A 4 -50.34 -19.50 49.18
CA ILE A 4 -49.38 -18.37 49.26
C ILE A 4 -48.82 -18.11 47.82
N PHE A 5 -48.66 -16.83 47.42
CA PHE A 5 -47.75 -16.26 46.38
C PHE A 5 -46.33 -16.09 46.99
N PRO A 6 -45.21 -15.64 46.35
CA PRO A 6 -44.96 -15.21 44.95
C PRO A 6 -43.58 -15.61 44.36
N PHE A 7 -43.36 -15.35 43.06
CA PHE A 7 -42.16 -14.63 42.59
C PHE A 7 -42.48 -14.11 41.17
N CYS A 8 -42.99 -12.88 41.10
CA CYS A 8 -43.10 -12.12 39.86
C CYS A 8 -42.25 -10.88 40.09
N LEU A 9 -41.11 -10.81 39.41
CA LEU A 9 -40.16 -9.72 39.56
C LEU A 9 -40.68 -8.54 38.73
N LEU A 10 -41.10 -7.52 39.45
CA LEU A 10 -41.35 -6.16 39.01
C LEU A 10 -40.00 -5.55 38.59
N LEU A 11 -39.88 -5.08 37.34
CA LEU A 11 -38.81 -4.14 36.97
C LEU A 11 -39.45 -2.83 36.52
N LEU A 12 -39.08 -1.83 37.30
CA LEU A 12 -39.54 -0.46 37.39
C LEU A 12 -38.96 0.35 36.22
N PHE A 13 -39.82 1.08 35.51
CA PHE A 13 -39.38 2.19 34.66
C PHE A 13 -38.70 3.24 35.54
N ILE A 14 -37.39 3.39 35.41
CA ILE A 14 -36.67 4.59 35.81
C ILE A 14 -36.15 5.21 34.52
N ALA A 15 -36.80 6.29 34.12
CA ALA A 15 -36.24 7.26 33.20
C ALA A 15 -35.08 7.97 33.93
N LEU A 16 -33.86 7.63 33.54
CA LEU A 16 -32.67 8.45 33.77
C LEU A 16 -32.23 8.94 32.40
N GLY A 17 -32.32 10.25 32.20
CA GLY A 17 -31.77 10.90 31.03
C GLY A 17 -30.29 10.58 30.93
N CYS A 18 -29.88 10.01 29.81
CA CYS A 18 -28.51 10.09 29.37
C CYS A 18 -28.40 11.41 28.61
N ASP A 19 -27.51 12.26 29.12
CA ASP A 19 -26.98 13.44 28.48
C ASP A 19 -26.71 13.17 27.01
N ASN A 20 -27.31 13.98 26.14
CA ASN A 20 -26.78 14.18 24.80
C ASN A 20 -25.50 14.99 24.97
N GLN A 21 -24.38 14.31 25.24
CA GLN A 21 -23.11 14.83 24.79
C GLN A 21 -23.08 14.63 23.29
N GLU A 22 -23.56 15.65 22.57
CA GLU A 22 -22.92 15.99 21.31
C GLU A 22 -21.44 16.12 21.65
N GLU A 23 -20.65 15.11 21.28
CA GLU A 23 -19.22 15.32 21.11
C GLU A 23 -19.09 16.41 20.05
N ASN A 24 -18.98 17.64 20.53
CA ASN A 24 -18.34 18.71 19.80
C ASN A 24 -16.98 18.16 19.40
N LEU A 25 -16.87 17.77 18.13
CA LEU A 25 -15.62 17.76 17.41
C LEU A 25 -14.96 19.09 17.72
N ASP A 26 -13.93 19.05 18.57
CA ASP A 26 -13.12 20.20 18.89
C ASP A 26 -12.57 20.76 17.57
N PRO A 27 -13.04 21.94 17.12
CA PRO A 27 -12.61 22.50 15.84
C PRO A 27 -11.18 23.09 15.92
N ASP A 28 -10.48 22.91 17.05
CA ASP A 28 -9.16 23.50 17.32
C ASP A 28 -8.01 22.48 17.33
N ARG A 29 -8.26 21.21 16.94
CA ARG A 29 -7.17 20.37 16.39
C ARG A 29 -6.94 20.80 14.95
N SER A 30 -6.34 21.98 14.77
CA SER A 30 -5.57 22.24 13.57
C SER A 30 -4.47 21.18 13.53
N GLU A 31 -4.73 20.06 12.85
CA GLU A 31 -3.68 19.19 12.37
C GLU A 31 -2.64 20.12 11.75
N ASP A 32 -1.43 20.11 12.31
CA ASP A 32 -0.25 20.66 11.65
C ASP A 32 -0.07 19.85 10.36
N GLN A 33 -0.87 20.17 9.34
CA GLN A 33 -0.63 19.69 7.99
C GLN A 33 0.76 20.19 7.66
N LEU A 34 1.70 19.26 7.59
CA LEU A 34 3.04 19.50 7.08
C LEU A 34 2.86 20.05 5.68
N THR A 35 2.87 21.38 5.56
CA THR A 35 2.92 22.05 4.26
C THR A 35 4.30 21.75 3.72
N PHE A 36 4.41 20.67 2.94
CA PHE A 36 5.65 20.24 2.31
C PHE A 36 6.13 21.33 1.37
N LYS A 37 6.91 22.27 1.92
CA LYS A 37 7.62 23.25 1.11
C LYS A 37 8.62 22.47 0.27
N ASN A 38 8.58 22.74 -1.04
CA ASN A 38 9.38 22.19 -2.14
C ASN A 38 10.93 22.17 -1.96
N ASP A 39 11.44 22.47 -0.76
CA ASP A 39 12.86 22.66 -0.44
C ASP A 39 13.55 21.37 0.04
N LYS A 40 12.78 20.35 0.47
CA LYS A 40 13.30 19.02 0.86
C LYS A 40 13.06 17.91 -0.17
N ILE A 41 12.36 18.21 -1.26
CA ILE A 41 12.27 17.28 -2.40
C ILE A 41 13.67 17.17 -3.00
N LEU A 42 14.21 15.96 -3.09
CA LEU A 42 15.44 15.69 -3.84
C LEU A 42 15.15 15.86 -5.33
N LYS A 43 15.16 17.11 -5.80
CA LYS A 43 14.84 17.49 -7.18
C LYS A 43 15.86 16.91 -8.12
N SER A 44 15.37 16.20 -9.13
CA SER A 44 16.22 15.63 -10.16
C SER A 44 16.32 16.57 -11.38
N LYS A 45 17.52 16.67 -11.95
CA LYS A 45 17.72 17.15 -13.33
C LYS A 45 18.00 15.93 -14.19
N ILE A 46 17.01 15.07 -14.41
CA ILE A 46 17.22 13.84 -15.17
C ILE A 46 16.64 13.98 -16.58
N GLU A 47 17.50 13.87 -17.58
CA GLU A 47 17.13 13.55 -18.95
C GLU A 47 17.13 12.02 -19.11
N VAL A 48 16.05 11.34 -18.68
CA VAL A 48 15.93 9.89 -18.82
C VAL A 48 15.51 9.53 -20.25
N ASN A 49 16.31 8.72 -20.94
CA ASN A 49 16.01 8.22 -22.28
C ASN A 49 15.04 7.00 -22.29
N LEU A 50 14.70 6.44 -21.12
CA LEU A 50 13.75 5.32 -20.99
C LEU A 50 12.30 5.71 -21.33
N LYS A 51 11.93 6.99 -21.15
CA LYS A 51 10.60 7.51 -21.54
C LYS A 51 10.24 7.13 -22.97
N ASN A 52 11.21 7.16 -23.88
CA ASN A 52 11.03 6.89 -25.29
C ASN A 52 10.88 5.40 -25.62
N ASP A 53 11.37 4.49 -24.76
CA ASP A 53 11.34 3.05 -25.02
C ASP A 53 10.07 2.40 -24.43
N PHE A 54 9.58 2.90 -23.30
CA PHE A 54 8.30 2.45 -22.71
C PHE A 54 7.08 2.97 -23.49
N GLN A 55 7.10 4.21 -23.97
CA GLN A 55 5.98 4.78 -24.74
C GLN A 55 5.81 4.19 -26.15
N LYS A 56 6.76 3.38 -26.64
CA LYS A 56 6.68 2.72 -27.96
C LYS A 56 5.91 1.39 -27.95
N GLY A 57 5.31 0.99 -26.82
CA GLY A 57 4.43 -0.18 -26.75
C GLY A 57 5.11 -1.51 -27.07
N LYS A 58 6.43 -1.61 -26.85
CA LYS A 58 7.17 -2.84 -27.10
C LYS A 58 6.83 -3.85 -26.01
N LYS A 59 6.38 -5.05 -26.37
CA LYS A 59 6.20 -6.16 -25.41
C LYS A 59 7.58 -6.56 -24.87
N PHE A 60 7.78 -6.44 -23.56
CA PHE A 60 9.06 -6.75 -22.90
C PHE A 60 9.08 -8.20 -22.41
N SER A 61 10.16 -8.93 -22.66
CA SER A 61 10.43 -10.24 -22.06
C SER A 61 10.98 -10.09 -20.63
N ASN A 62 10.99 -11.17 -19.84
CA ASN A 62 11.61 -11.16 -18.50
C ASN A 62 13.11 -10.77 -18.53
N THR A 63 13.81 -11.05 -19.64
CA THR A 63 15.19 -10.61 -19.85
C THR A 63 15.28 -9.11 -20.04
N ASP A 64 14.31 -8.51 -20.77
CA ASP A 64 14.25 -7.05 -20.97
C ASP A 64 13.98 -6.31 -19.64
N LEU A 65 13.17 -6.88 -18.74
CA LEU A 65 12.93 -6.33 -17.40
C LEU A 65 14.18 -6.30 -16.52
N THR A 66 15.00 -7.35 -16.57
CA THR A 66 16.26 -7.40 -15.79
C THR A 66 17.26 -6.35 -16.28
N ASP A 67 17.38 -6.20 -17.60
CA ASP A 67 18.24 -5.18 -18.21
C ASP A 67 17.73 -3.76 -17.92
N GLN A 68 16.42 -3.56 -17.86
CA GLN A 68 15.81 -2.28 -17.47
C GLN A 68 16.05 -1.93 -16.01
N VAL A 69 15.88 -2.88 -15.07
CA VAL A 69 16.21 -2.66 -13.66
C VAL A 69 17.69 -2.30 -13.51
N ALA A 70 18.58 -2.93 -14.27
CA ALA A 70 19.99 -2.56 -14.26
C ALA A 70 20.23 -1.13 -14.77
N GLN A 71 19.52 -0.69 -15.82
CA GLN A 71 19.60 0.69 -16.34
C GLN A 71 19.01 1.71 -15.36
N ILE A 72 17.88 1.40 -14.73
CA ILE A 72 17.27 2.19 -13.65
C ILE A 72 18.28 2.33 -12.51
N ASN A 73 18.84 1.23 -12.01
CA ASN A 73 19.81 1.25 -10.91
C ASN A 73 21.10 1.97 -11.28
N GLN A 74 21.55 1.94 -12.54
CA GLN A 74 22.67 2.75 -12.98
C GLN A 74 22.40 4.26 -12.87
N GLN A 75 21.17 4.70 -13.16
CA GLN A 75 20.77 6.10 -13.04
C GLN A 75 20.55 6.51 -11.59
N LEU A 76 20.03 5.61 -10.76
CA LEU A 76 19.75 5.87 -9.35
C LEU A 76 21.00 6.03 -8.49
N LYS A 77 22.14 5.48 -8.92
CA LYS A 77 23.43 5.63 -8.22
C LYS A 77 23.79 7.07 -7.88
N THR A 78 23.46 8.04 -8.73
CA THR A 78 23.77 9.45 -8.47
C THR A 78 22.98 10.05 -7.31
N TYR A 79 21.92 9.37 -6.87
CA TYR A 79 21.06 9.75 -5.76
C TYR A 79 21.32 8.91 -4.51
N GLY A 80 22.28 7.98 -4.57
CA GLY A 80 22.55 7.04 -3.49
C GLY A 80 21.39 6.09 -3.22
N ILE A 81 20.48 5.88 -4.18
CA ILE A 81 19.38 4.90 -4.08
C ILE A 81 19.44 3.85 -5.19
N GLN A 82 18.60 2.83 -5.09
CA GLN A 82 18.39 1.79 -6.09
C GLN A 82 16.96 1.25 -6.00
N LEU A 83 16.39 0.85 -7.13
CA LEU A 83 15.17 0.05 -7.20
C LEU A 83 15.52 -1.37 -6.75
N GLU A 84 14.95 -1.77 -5.61
CA GLU A 84 15.16 -3.10 -5.06
C GLU A 84 14.05 -4.05 -5.54
N LYS A 85 12.79 -3.61 -5.48
CA LYS A 85 11.65 -4.49 -5.76
C LYS A 85 10.45 -3.75 -6.33
N MET A 86 9.69 -4.47 -7.15
CA MET A 86 8.35 -4.13 -7.61
C MET A 86 7.45 -5.34 -7.31
N GLU A 87 6.40 -5.15 -6.52
CA GLU A 87 5.41 -6.18 -6.18
C GLU A 87 4.02 -5.76 -6.63
N TYR A 88 3.25 -6.70 -7.18
CA TYR A 88 1.95 -6.41 -7.77
C TYR A 88 0.94 -7.53 -7.55
N LEU A 89 -0.33 -7.15 -7.36
CA LEU A 89 -1.48 -8.03 -7.24
C LEU A 89 -2.08 -8.38 -8.61
N SER A 90 -2.30 -9.69 -8.89
CA SER A 90 -2.70 -10.19 -10.21
C SER A 90 -4.15 -10.72 -10.34
N ALA A 91 -4.69 -10.73 -11.57
CA ALA A 91 -6.09 -11.07 -11.86
C ALA A 91 -6.41 -12.48 -12.43
N ASP A 92 -5.51 -13.32 -12.99
CA ASP A 92 -5.91 -14.67 -13.52
C ASP A 92 -4.79 -15.68 -13.95
N GLY A 93 -5.15 -16.98 -14.19
CA GLY A 93 -4.33 -18.08 -14.81
C GLY A 93 -4.91 -19.55 -14.78
N ALA A 94 -4.66 -20.44 -15.77
CA ALA A 94 -5.35 -21.77 -15.96
C ALA A 94 -4.44 -23.07 -16.04
N GLY A 95 -4.96 -24.26 -15.64
CA GLY A 95 -4.42 -25.64 -15.81
C GLY A 95 -3.74 -26.26 -14.57
N GLN A 96 -4.41 -27.14 -13.79
CA GLN A 96 -4.25 -27.30 -12.31
C GLN A 96 -3.42 -26.15 -11.74
N THR A 97 -3.96 -24.95 -11.92
CA THR A 97 -3.12 -23.76 -11.89
C THR A 97 -2.65 -23.58 -10.47
N VAL A 98 -1.35 -23.48 -10.27
CA VAL A 98 -0.83 -22.77 -9.11
C VAL A 98 -0.65 -21.33 -9.57
N PHE A 99 -1.54 -20.44 -9.15
CA PHE A 99 -1.51 -19.03 -9.56
C PHE A 99 -0.31 -18.32 -8.92
N PHE A 100 -0.05 -18.65 -7.65
CA PHE A 100 1.13 -18.24 -6.91
C PHE A 100 1.41 -19.27 -5.81
N ASN A 101 2.66 -19.36 -5.36
CA ASN A 101 3.08 -20.22 -4.26
C ASN A 101 4.22 -19.56 -3.48
N ASN A 102 3.86 -18.53 -2.71
CA ASN A 102 4.81 -17.74 -1.94
C ASN A 102 4.77 -18.23 -0.49
N ARG A 103 5.74 -19.04 -0.08
CA ARG A 103 5.82 -19.60 1.27
C ARG A 103 7.13 -19.22 1.97
N GLY A 104 7.65 -18.03 1.65
CA GLY A 104 8.84 -17.46 2.26
C GLY A 104 8.60 -17.01 3.71
N ASN A 105 9.53 -16.21 4.23
CA ASN A 105 9.49 -15.65 5.59
C ASN A 105 8.47 -14.51 5.76
N LYS A 106 7.70 -14.15 4.72
CA LYS A 106 6.69 -13.08 4.68
C LYS A 106 7.23 -11.66 4.75
N GLN A 107 8.55 -11.47 4.65
CA GLN A 107 9.19 -10.17 4.75
C GLN A 107 9.88 -9.81 3.44
N LEU A 108 9.97 -8.52 3.16
CA LEU A 108 10.90 -7.98 2.16
C LEU A 108 12.33 -7.99 2.70
N SER A 109 13.30 -7.81 1.80
CA SER A 109 14.73 -7.78 2.10
C SER A 109 15.23 -6.39 2.55
N SER A 110 14.32 -5.43 2.67
CA SER A 110 14.59 -4.06 3.10
C SER A 110 13.68 -3.63 4.23
N GLN A 111 14.14 -2.72 5.07
CA GLN A 111 13.35 -2.14 6.15
C GLN A 111 13.54 -0.63 6.23
N PHE A 112 12.57 0.06 6.82
CA PHE A 112 12.76 1.46 7.19
C PHE A 112 13.78 1.52 8.33
N VAL A 113 14.56 2.59 8.37
CA VAL A 113 15.52 2.84 9.45
C VAL A 113 14.95 3.90 10.38
N PRO A 114 14.74 3.58 11.67
CA PRO A 114 14.30 4.57 12.63
C PRO A 114 15.37 5.65 12.79
N ASN A 115 14.93 6.91 12.90
CA ASN A 115 15.77 8.09 13.05
C ASN A 115 16.76 8.34 11.89
N ASP A 116 16.51 7.82 10.68
CA ASP A 116 17.34 8.18 9.52
C ASP A 116 17.26 9.71 9.28
N PRO A 117 18.37 10.47 9.43
CA PRO A 117 18.38 11.91 9.28
C PRO A 117 18.08 12.37 7.84
N ARG A 118 18.10 11.47 6.86
CA ARG A 118 17.71 11.76 5.48
C ARG A 118 16.20 11.77 5.27
N ASN A 119 15.43 11.15 6.16
CA ASN A 119 13.98 11.12 6.06
C ASN A 119 13.43 12.55 6.04
N LEU A 120 12.34 12.73 5.29
CA LEU A 120 11.68 14.02 5.15
C LEU A 120 11.35 14.62 6.53
N VAL A 121 10.85 13.75 7.42
CA VAL A 121 10.69 13.95 8.85
C VAL A 121 11.53 12.88 9.56
N PRO A 122 12.70 13.23 10.13
CA PRO A 122 13.47 12.32 10.96
C PRO A 122 12.70 11.97 12.24
N GLY A 123 12.75 10.71 12.65
CA GLY A 123 12.03 10.19 13.82
C GLY A 123 11.73 8.70 13.65
N THR A 124 10.83 8.16 14.47
CA THR A 124 10.34 6.78 14.33
C THR A 124 9.00 6.70 13.59
N ASP A 125 8.31 7.82 13.39
CA ASP A 125 7.11 7.90 12.56
C ASP A 125 7.41 7.57 11.08
N ILE A 126 6.50 6.83 10.44
CA ILE A 126 6.50 6.62 8.99
C ILE A 126 5.31 7.36 8.39
N TYR A 127 5.58 8.53 7.84
CA TYR A 127 4.55 9.35 7.21
C TYR A 127 4.06 8.70 5.92
N TYR A 128 2.80 8.93 5.62
CA TYR A 128 2.26 8.72 4.27
C TYR A 128 1.71 10.00 3.69
N ILE A 129 1.79 10.14 2.37
CA ILE A 129 1.22 11.26 1.62
C ILE A 129 0.38 10.73 0.47
N VAL A 130 -0.60 11.52 0.05
CA VAL A 130 -1.53 11.16 -1.03
C VAL A 130 -1.45 12.20 -2.14
N ASP A 131 -1.38 11.73 -3.39
CA ASP A 131 -1.55 12.59 -4.55
C ASP A 131 -2.98 13.13 -4.63
N GLY A 132 -3.14 14.43 -4.41
CA GLY A 132 -4.44 15.12 -4.45
C GLY A 132 -4.98 15.34 -5.87
N THR A 133 -4.10 15.29 -6.88
CA THR A 133 -4.46 15.50 -8.29
C THR A 133 -5.06 14.24 -8.93
N GLN A 134 -4.82 13.07 -8.33
CA GLN A 134 -5.29 11.76 -8.82
C GLN A 134 -6.17 11.00 -7.80
N LEU A 135 -7.03 11.71 -7.07
CA LEU A 135 -7.91 11.11 -6.04
C LEU A 135 -9.17 10.44 -6.58
N THR A 136 -9.50 10.61 -7.87
CA THR A 136 -10.74 10.09 -8.44
C THR A 136 -10.42 9.16 -9.59
N THR A 137 -10.92 7.93 -9.49
CA THR A 137 -10.82 6.90 -10.53
C THR A 137 -11.70 7.27 -11.74
N SER A 138 -11.47 6.61 -12.87
CA SER A 138 -12.32 6.74 -14.07
C SER A 138 -13.79 6.35 -13.83
N SER A 139 -14.07 5.53 -12.81
CA SER A 139 -15.43 5.17 -12.40
C SER A 139 -16.12 6.24 -11.55
N GLY A 140 -15.40 7.30 -11.15
CA GLY A 140 -15.88 8.34 -10.25
C GLY A 140 -15.71 8.02 -8.77
N PHE A 141 -15.11 6.88 -8.41
CA PHE A 141 -14.80 6.54 -7.03
C PHE A 141 -13.65 7.41 -6.50
N ASN A 142 -13.89 8.10 -5.37
CA ASN A 142 -12.87 8.89 -4.67
C ASN A 142 -12.13 8.00 -3.66
N ILE A 143 -10.81 7.95 -3.76
CA ILE A 143 -9.99 6.98 -3.00
C ILE A 143 -9.52 7.48 -1.63
N LEU A 144 -9.71 8.75 -1.29
CA LEU A 144 -9.05 9.37 -0.14
C LEU A 144 -9.45 8.72 1.19
N GLU A 145 -10.75 8.57 1.43
CA GLU A 145 -11.27 8.01 2.68
C GLU A 145 -10.81 6.55 2.87
N SER A 146 -10.96 5.71 1.86
CA SER A 146 -10.46 4.33 1.91
C SER A 146 -8.95 4.26 2.09
N THR A 147 -8.18 5.20 1.53
CA THR A 147 -6.73 5.25 1.74
C THR A 147 -6.38 5.52 3.21
N ILE A 148 -7.07 6.49 3.83
CA ILE A 148 -6.91 6.79 5.27
C ILE A 148 -7.33 5.59 6.11
N ASN A 149 -8.44 4.93 5.79
CA ASN A 149 -8.92 3.74 6.49
C ASN A 149 -7.92 2.59 6.44
N VAL A 150 -7.25 2.39 5.29
CA VAL A 150 -6.20 1.38 5.14
C VAL A 150 -5.00 1.66 6.03
N MET A 151 -4.53 2.90 6.06
CA MET A 151 -3.39 3.29 6.91
C MET A 151 -3.75 3.11 8.39
N ASN A 152 -4.95 3.51 8.78
CA ASN A 152 -5.48 3.27 10.12
C ASN A 152 -5.63 1.78 10.43
N THR A 153 -6.06 0.96 9.46
CA THR A 153 -6.17 -0.49 9.64
C THR A 153 -4.82 -1.08 10.02
N TRP A 154 -3.77 -0.75 9.26
CA TRP A 154 -2.40 -1.19 9.57
C TRP A 154 -1.87 -0.63 10.89
N GLY A 155 -2.09 0.65 11.18
CA GLY A 155 -1.68 1.28 12.44
C GLY A 155 -2.36 0.68 13.68
N ASN A 156 -3.50 0.02 13.51
CA ASN A 156 -4.23 -0.68 14.60
C ASN A 156 -3.95 -2.19 14.66
N VAL A 157 -3.07 -2.73 13.80
CA VAL A 157 -2.66 -4.13 13.87
C VAL A 157 -1.78 -4.34 15.10
N THR A 158 -1.92 -5.50 15.75
CA THR A 158 -1.01 -5.92 16.84
C THR A 158 0.46 -5.75 16.43
N CYS A 159 1.32 -5.31 17.36
CA CYS A 159 2.72 -4.98 17.10
C CYS A 159 2.94 -3.68 16.30
N SER A 160 1.90 -2.83 16.20
CA SER A 160 2.02 -1.45 15.70
C SER A 160 1.94 -0.40 16.81
N ASP A 161 1.96 -0.83 18.09
CA ASP A 161 1.75 0.08 19.23
C ASP A 161 2.75 1.24 19.25
N GLU A 162 3.96 1.01 18.74
CA GLU A 162 5.03 2.03 18.61
C GLU A 162 5.24 2.48 17.15
N LEU A 163 4.49 1.92 16.20
CA LEU A 163 4.54 2.28 14.78
C LEU A 163 3.46 3.32 14.46
N ASN A 164 3.84 4.58 14.46
CA ASN A 164 2.97 5.66 14.05
C ASN A 164 2.98 5.83 12.52
N LEU A 165 1.78 5.90 11.94
CA LEU A 165 1.56 6.12 10.51
C LEU A 165 0.78 7.42 10.27
N PRO A 166 1.34 8.60 10.56
CA PRO A 166 0.62 9.86 10.39
C PRO A 166 0.42 10.24 8.92
N LEU A 167 -0.73 10.84 8.63
CA LEU A 167 -0.97 11.51 7.35
C LEU A 167 -0.08 12.76 7.29
N GLY A 168 0.89 12.76 6.39
CA GLY A 168 1.74 13.91 6.12
C GLY A 168 1.03 15.01 5.32
N GLY A 169 0.00 14.65 4.56
CA GLY A 169 -0.83 15.59 3.82
C GLY A 169 -1.30 15.06 2.47
N ILE A 170 -2.14 15.86 1.83
CA ILE A 170 -2.64 15.64 0.47
C ILE A 170 -1.95 16.67 -0.43
N SER A 171 -1.22 16.22 -1.45
CA SER A 171 -0.47 17.12 -2.31
C SER A 171 -1.36 17.77 -3.37
N ASP A 172 -1.26 19.09 -3.54
CA ASP A 172 -1.89 19.80 -4.66
C ASP A 172 -1.12 19.62 -5.99
N ASP A 173 0.09 19.04 -5.93
CA ASP A 173 0.93 18.72 -7.07
C ASP A 173 0.83 17.22 -7.41
N ASP A 174 1.02 16.88 -8.69
CA ASP A 174 1.11 15.49 -9.16
C ASP A 174 2.44 14.88 -8.68
N ILE A 175 2.35 13.91 -7.77
CA ILE A 175 3.48 13.28 -7.09
C ILE A 175 3.64 11.82 -7.55
N GLY A 176 4.88 11.44 -7.82
CA GLY A 176 5.17 10.11 -8.34
C GLY A 176 6.50 10.11 -9.06
N PHE A 177 7.54 9.74 -8.32
CA PHE A 177 8.90 9.69 -8.87
C PHE A 177 8.99 8.60 -9.93
N VAL A 178 8.41 7.42 -9.68
CA VAL A 178 8.43 6.29 -10.62
C VAL A 178 7.71 6.65 -11.91
N SER A 179 6.48 7.11 -11.81
CA SER A 179 5.62 7.44 -12.95
C SER A 179 6.26 8.50 -13.83
N ASN A 180 6.89 9.52 -13.26
CA ASN A 180 7.52 10.58 -14.02
C ASN A 180 8.86 10.15 -14.61
N VAL A 181 9.78 9.71 -13.76
CA VAL A 181 11.19 9.58 -14.12
C VAL A 181 11.41 8.41 -15.07
N PHE A 182 10.74 7.28 -14.85
CA PHE A 182 10.99 6.06 -15.64
C PHE A 182 10.02 5.91 -16.81
N PHE A 183 8.74 6.25 -16.61
CA PHE A 183 7.69 5.87 -17.55
C PHE A 183 7.03 7.08 -18.26
N GLY A 184 7.14 8.28 -17.70
CA GLY A 184 6.60 9.52 -18.28
C GLY A 184 5.07 9.60 -18.27
N PHE A 185 4.43 9.18 -17.17
CA PHE A 185 2.97 9.13 -16.99
C PHE A 185 2.38 10.24 -16.09
N GLY A 186 3.11 11.33 -15.87
CA GLY A 186 2.80 12.31 -14.82
C GLY A 186 3.73 12.12 -13.63
N GLY A 187 3.52 12.85 -12.55
CA GLY A 187 4.29 12.78 -11.30
C GLY A 187 5.40 13.82 -11.17
N SER A 188 6.16 13.70 -10.08
CA SER A 188 7.18 14.66 -9.67
C SER A 188 8.60 14.20 -10.04
N ALA A 189 9.49 15.16 -10.30
CA ALA A 189 10.88 14.84 -10.67
C ALA A 189 11.75 14.46 -9.46
N GLY A 190 11.24 14.55 -8.24
CA GLY A 190 11.97 14.19 -7.02
C GLY A 190 11.10 13.32 -6.13
N PHE A 191 11.71 12.74 -5.11
CA PHE A 191 11.06 11.83 -4.19
C PHE A 191 11.06 12.36 -2.76
N PHE A 192 10.21 11.76 -1.91
CA PHE A 192 10.02 12.07 -0.50
C PHE A 192 10.69 10.97 0.34
N PRO A 193 11.88 11.20 0.92
CA PRO A 193 12.60 10.16 1.64
C PRO A 193 11.90 9.72 2.93
N GLY A 194 11.86 8.42 3.22
CA GLY A 194 11.28 7.86 4.44
C GLY A 194 9.75 7.91 4.48
N VAL A 195 9.09 8.06 3.33
CA VAL A 195 7.64 8.25 3.22
C VAL A 195 7.02 7.14 2.36
N ILE A 196 5.79 6.75 2.71
CA ILE A 196 4.91 5.96 1.85
C ILE A 196 4.09 6.92 0.98
N VAL A 197 4.24 6.84 -0.34
CA VAL A 197 3.54 7.71 -1.27
C VAL A 197 2.42 6.94 -1.96
N HIS A 198 1.17 7.32 -1.70
CA HIS A 198 0.05 6.96 -2.56
C HIS A 198 0.11 7.85 -3.80
N ALA A 199 0.87 7.42 -4.79
CA ALA A 199 1.28 8.19 -5.96
C ALA A 199 0.25 8.21 -7.09
N GLY A 200 -0.98 7.76 -6.78
CA GLY A 200 -2.14 8.00 -7.61
C GLY A 200 -2.62 6.82 -8.47
N ILE A 201 -3.58 7.15 -9.33
CA ILE A 201 -4.33 6.22 -10.18
C ILE A 201 -3.85 6.42 -11.62
N LEU A 202 -3.19 5.42 -12.17
CA LEU A 202 -2.52 5.50 -13.47
C LEU A 202 -3.23 4.69 -14.56
N PRO A 203 -3.12 5.12 -15.83
CA PRO A 203 -3.77 4.44 -16.92
C PRO A 203 -3.17 3.06 -17.17
N LYS A 204 -3.97 2.17 -17.78
CA LYS A 204 -3.59 0.83 -18.25
C LYS A 204 -2.17 0.75 -18.85
N ALA A 205 -1.80 1.74 -19.65
CA ALA A 205 -0.53 1.78 -20.37
C ALA A 205 0.70 1.85 -19.44
N PHE A 206 0.59 2.44 -18.25
CA PHE A 206 1.65 2.39 -17.24
C PHE A 206 1.92 0.94 -16.81
N PHE A 207 0.86 0.19 -16.51
CA PHE A 207 0.96 -1.20 -16.08
C PHE A 207 1.38 -2.16 -17.20
N ASP A 208 0.99 -1.89 -18.45
CA ASP A 208 1.52 -2.61 -19.63
C ASP A 208 3.03 -2.41 -19.82
N ALA A 209 3.59 -1.30 -19.32
CA ALA A 209 5.03 -1.05 -19.34
C ALA A 209 5.78 -1.88 -18.28
N LEU A 210 5.10 -2.32 -17.21
CA LEU A 210 5.69 -3.10 -16.12
C LEU A 210 5.81 -4.60 -16.43
N ALA A 211 4.85 -5.14 -17.18
CA ALA A 211 4.83 -6.55 -17.54
C ALA A 211 3.98 -6.79 -18.80
N PRO A 212 4.25 -7.87 -19.56
CA PRO A 212 3.35 -8.33 -20.62
C PRO A 212 1.91 -8.43 -20.15
N ASP A 213 1.01 -7.73 -20.86
CA ASP A 213 -0.42 -7.66 -20.56
C ASP A 213 -0.73 -7.15 -19.13
N GLY A 214 0.22 -6.44 -18.50
CA GLY A 214 0.16 -5.95 -17.13
C GLY A 214 -1.00 -4.99 -16.89
N GLY A 215 -1.42 -4.19 -17.87
CA GLY A 215 -2.57 -3.32 -17.74
C GLY A 215 -3.91 -4.04 -17.62
N THR A 216 -4.00 -5.31 -18.00
CA THR A 216 -5.18 -6.16 -17.70
C THR A 216 -4.95 -7.13 -16.55
N GLY A 217 -3.70 -7.28 -16.11
CA GLY A 217 -3.29 -8.30 -15.17
C GLY A 217 -2.95 -7.77 -13.78
N ILE A 218 -2.48 -6.53 -13.67
CA ILE A 218 -1.99 -5.89 -12.45
C ILE A 218 -3.02 -4.88 -11.95
N ILE A 219 -3.50 -5.05 -10.73
CA ILE A 219 -4.54 -4.20 -10.13
C ILE A 219 -3.90 -3.02 -9.36
N GLY A 220 -2.85 -3.30 -8.60
CA GLY A 220 -2.04 -2.34 -7.87
C GLY A 220 -0.58 -2.77 -7.88
N VAL A 221 0.33 -1.83 -7.61
CA VAL A 221 1.76 -2.10 -7.53
C VAL A 221 2.41 -1.20 -6.48
N THR A 222 3.36 -1.78 -5.74
CA THR A 222 4.21 -1.08 -4.79
C THR A 222 5.67 -1.18 -5.21
N PHE A 223 6.31 -0.03 -5.37
CA PHE A 223 7.75 0.09 -5.64
C PHE A 223 8.51 0.33 -4.34
N THR A 224 9.62 -0.39 -4.18
CA THR A 224 10.56 -0.20 -3.08
C THR A 224 11.90 0.28 -3.59
N PHE A 225 12.31 1.46 -3.13
CA PHE A 225 13.63 1.99 -3.34
C PHE A 225 14.42 1.91 -2.04
N THR A 226 15.67 1.50 -2.14
CA THR A 226 16.60 1.49 -1.01
C THR A 226 17.75 2.43 -1.24
N TRP A 227 18.34 2.96 -0.17
CA TRP A 227 19.65 3.56 -0.18
C TRP A 227 20.70 2.52 -0.60
N THR A 228 21.75 2.97 -1.28
CA THR A 228 22.89 2.11 -1.65
C THR A 228 23.82 1.85 -0.48
N GLU A 229 23.76 2.73 0.52
CA GLU A 229 24.44 2.57 1.80
C GLU A 229 23.54 1.77 2.73
N ASP A 230 24.15 0.91 3.54
CA ASP A 230 23.54 0.29 4.72
C ASP A 230 23.79 1.24 5.90
N ILE A 231 22.72 1.82 6.41
CA ILE A 231 22.72 3.00 7.26
C ILE A 231 22.95 2.63 8.71
N ASN A 232 22.39 1.50 9.12
CA ASN A 232 22.45 0.99 10.49
C ASN A 232 23.44 -0.18 10.65
N GLU A 233 24.12 -0.56 9.56
CA GLU A 233 25.14 -1.62 9.50
C GLU A 233 24.60 -3.02 9.86
N ASP A 234 23.32 -3.31 9.60
CA ASP A 234 22.69 -4.60 9.90
C ASP A 234 22.72 -5.61 8.72
N GLY A 235 23.17 -5.17 7.55
CA GLY A 235 23.23 -5.97 6.32
C GLY A 235 21.90 -6.14 5.60
N ILE A 236 20.86 -5.39 5.96
CA ILE A 236 19.52 -5.32 5.35
C ILE A 236 19.43 -4.06 4.48
N GLY A 237 18.57 -4.07 3.45
CA GLY A 237 18.39 -2.91 2.58
C GLY A 237 17.71 -1.73 3.28
N ASP A 238 18.36 -0.56 3.24
CA ASP A 238 17.89 0.77 3.64
C ASP A 238 16.67 1.34 2.91
N VAL A 239 15.40 1.21 3.32
CA VAL A 239 14.28 1.83 2.57
C VAL A 239 14.45 3.35 2.46
N ALA A 240 14.49 3.84 1.21
CA ALA A 240 14.53 5.27 0.89
C ALA A 240 13.13 5.82 0.62
N ILE A 241 12.29 5.11 -0.14
CA ILE A 241 10.90 5.49 -0.44
C ILE A 241 10.08 4.27 -0.86
N LYS A 242 8.79 4.29 -0.54
CA LYS A 242 7.78 3.38 -1.10
C LYS A 242 6.77 4.19 -1.92
N GLU A 243 6.49 3.76 -3.16
CA GLU A 243 5.45 4.38 -3.99
C GLU A 243 4.42 3.35 -4.43
N ILE A 244 3.13 3.69 -4.24
CA ILE A 244 1.99 2.83 -4.56
C ILE A 244 1.21 3.45 -5.71
N TYR A 245 0.87 2.63 -6.71
CA TYR A 245 0.06 3.03 -7.86
C TYR A 245 -1.09 2.05 -8.11
N TYR A 246 -2.23 2.58 -8.53
CA TYR A 246 -3.46 1.80 -8.80
C TYR A 246 -3.85 1.86 -10.28
N ASN A 247 -4.33 0.76 -10.84
CA ASN A 247 -4.61 0.65 -12.27
C ASN A 247 -6.04 1.06 -12.62
N ASP A 248 -6.17 2.23 -13.25
CA ASP A 248 -7.45 2.83 -13.64
C ASP A 248 -8.20 2.05 -14.73
N TYR A 249 -7.59 1.00 -15.29
CA TYR A 249 -8.31 0.06 -16.14
C TYR A 249 -9.42 -0.68 -15.38
N PHE A 250 -9.24 -0.90 -14.08
CA PHE A 250 -10.20 -1.61 -13.25
C PHE A 250 -11.25 -0.65 -12.70
N ASN A 251 -12.51 -1.08 -12.70
CA ASN A 251 -13.61 -0.36 -12.09
C ASN A 251 -13.51 -0.44 -10.55
N PHE A 252 -12.69 0.42 -9.96
CA PHE A 252 -12.57 0.54 -8.52
C PHE A 252 -13.85 1.09 -7.90
N GLN A 253 -14.25 0.46 -6.80
CA GLN A 253 -15.43 0.80 -6.01
C GLN A 253 -15.19 0.44 -4.53
N ASP A 254 -16.10 0.89 -3.68
CA ASP A 254 -16.32 0.28 -2.37
C ASP A 254 -17.32 -0.86 -2.54
N LEU A 255 -16.86 -2.12 -2.47
CA LEU A 255 -17.73 -3.29 -2.65
C LEU A 255 -18.51 -3.70 -1.39
N GLU A 256 -18.36 -2.98 -0.26
CA GLU A 256 -19.29 -3.11 0.86
C GLU A 256 -20.53 -2.22 0.67
N VAL A 257 -20.42 -1.20 -0.19
CA VAL A 257 -21.51 -0.29 -0.56
C VAL A 257 -22.10 -0.65 -1.94
N THR A 258 -21.28 -1.15 -2.86
CA THR A 258 -21.66 -1.51 -4.23
C THR A 258 -21.50 -3.02 -4.45
N ASP A 259 -22.24 -3.60 -5.42
CA ASP A 259 -22.21 -5.04 -5.68
C ASP A 259 -21.31 -5.44 -6.89
N GLU A 260 -20.67 -4.48 -7.57
CA GLU A 260 -19.90 -4.73 -8.80
C GLU A 260 -18.61 -3.91 -8.87
N GLY A 261 -17.50 -4.53 -9.29
CA GLY A 261 -16.22 -3.86 -9.48
C GLY A 261 -15.06 -4.56 -8.77
N ILE A 262 -14.00 -3.81 -8.51
CA ILE A 262 -12.85 -4.20 -7.69
C ILE A 262 -12.85 -3.35 -6.42
N ASP A 263 -12.72 -4.00 -5.28
CA ASP A 263 -12.70 -3.31 -3.99
C ASP A 263 -11.38 -2.54 -3.81
N TYR A 264 -11.44 -1.21 -3.88
CA TYR A 264 -10.24 -0.38 -3.75
C TYR A 264 -9.57 -0.59 -2.40
N GLU A 265 -10.35 -0.63 -1.32
CA GLU A 265 -9.79 -0.76 0.03
C GLU A 265 -9.04 -2.07 0.22
N THR A 266 -9.56 -3.20 -0.29
CA THR A 266 -8.84 -4.49 -0.29
C THR A 266 -7.51 -4.42 -1.03
N VAL A 267 -7.49 -3.79 -2.21
CA VAL A 267 -6.26 -3.65 -3.02
C VAL A 267 -5.27 -2.72 -2.32
N SER A 268 -5.72 -1.58 -1.85
CA SER A 268 -4.89 -0.62 -1.11
C SER A 268 -4.33 -1.23 0.17
N LEU A 269 -5.13 -1.99 0.92
CA LEU A 269 -4.68 -2.69 2.12
C LEU A 269 -3.55 -3.68 1.83
N HIS A 270 -3.63 -4.38 0.70
CA HIS A 270 -2.57 -5.26 0.21
C HIS A 270 -1.29 -4.49 -0.16
N GLU A 271 -1.40 -3.44 -0.97
CA GLU A 271 -0.25 -2.64 -1.41
C GLU A 271 0.43 -1.92 -0.24
N VAL A 272 -0.33 -1.40 0.72
CA VAL A 272 0.23 -0.83 1.96
C VAL A 272 0.94 -1.90 2.79
N GLY A 273 0.49 -3.17 2.74
CA GLY A 273 1.25 -4.28 3.31
C GLY A 273 2.66 -4.37 2.71
N HIS A 274 2.81 -4.25 1.39
CA HIS A 274 4.12 -4.20 0.74
C HIS A 274 4.93 -2.95 1.13
N ALA A 275 4.27 -1.80 1.26
CA ALA A 275 4.92 -0.59 1.75
C ALA A 275 5.43 -0.77 3.19
N LEU A 276 4.73 -1.55 4.01
CA LEU A 276 5.11 -1.96 5.36
C LEU A 276 5.93 -3.27 5.40
N ASN A 277 6.64 -3.57 4.31
CA ASN A 277 7.61 -4.65 4.17
C ASN A 277 7.04 -6.09 4.27
N GLN A 278 5.74 -6.28 4.10
CA GLN A 278 5.17 -7.61 3.88
C GLN A 278 5.54 -8.10 2.48
N ALA A 279 5.97 -9.35 2.37
CA ALA A 279 6.04 -10.05 1.09
C ALA A 279 4.71 -10.74 0.79
N HIS A 280 4.49 -11.06 -0.48
CA HIS A 280 3.42 -11.99 -0.82
C HIS A 280 3.53 -13.30 -0.03
N PHE A 281 2.40 -13.82 0.46
CA PHE A 281 2.33 -15.08 1.17
C PHE A 281 1.07 -15.88 0.84
N GLY A 282 1.24 -17.20 0.72
CA GLY A 282 0.19 -18.17 0.48
C GLY A 282 0.23 -18.80 -0.90
N LYS A 283 -0.79 -19.60 -1.17
CA LYS A 283 -0.95 -20.34 -2.42
C LYS A 283 -2.41 -20.34 -2.83
N LEU A 284 -2.69 -19.96 -4.07
CA LEU A 284 -3.96 -20.22 -4.73
C LEU A 284 -3.75 -21.29 -5.78
N SER A 285 -4.64 -22.28 -5.79
CA SER A 285 -4.70 -23.25 -6.86
C SER A 285 -6.12 -23.56 -7.31
N ARG A 286 -6.32 -23.90 -8.58
CA ARG A 286 -7.63 -24.34 -9.10
C ARG A 286 -7.57 -25.79 -9.52
N THR A 287 -8.54 -26.57 -9.08
CA THR A 287 -8.70 -27.97 -9.52
C THR A 287 -9.46 -27.99 -10.85
N GLU A 288 -8.83 -28.41 -11.94
CA GLU A 288 -9.44 -28.35 -13.28
C GLU A 288 -10.71 -29.19 -13.45
N SER A 289 -10.78 -30.34 -12.77
CA SER A 289 -11.92 -31.26 -12.91
C SER A 289 -13.24 -30.68 -12.36
N ASN A 290 -13.17 -29.68 -11.48
CA ASN A 290 -14.36 -29.06 -10.86
C ASN A 290 -14.29 -27.53 -10.80
N GLN A 291 -13.24 -26.93 -11.36
CA GLN A 291 -12.98 -25.49 -11.39
C GLN A 291 -12.97 -24.82 -10.00
N LYS A 292 -12.80 -25.58 -8.91
CA LYS A 292 -12.78 -25.03 -7.55
C LYS A 292 -11.42 -24.45 -7.20
N PHE A 293 -11.44 -23.27 -6.61
CA PHE A 293 -10.26 -22.63 -6.04
C PHE A 293 -9.96 -23.18 -4.64
N HIS A 294 -8.67 -23.32 -4.34
CA HIS A 294 -8.11 -23.82 -3.11
C HIS A 294 -7.02 -22.88 -2.63
N PHE A 295 -7.19 -22.36 -1.42
CA PHE A 295 -6.24 -21.48 -0.75
C PHE A 295 -5.43 -22.21 0.31
N SER A 296 -4.17 -21.85 0.46
CA SER A 296 -3.29 -22.42 1.50
C SER A 296 -2.17 -21.44 1.91
N PRO A 297 -2.46 -20.50 2.84
CA PRO A 297 -3.78 -20.03 3.28
C PRO A 297 -4.39 -18.99 2.33
N ARG A 298 -5.65 -18.59 2.58
CA ARG A 298 -6.22 -17.34 2.05
C ARG A 298 -5.74 -16.24 2.99
N ALA A 299 -4.94 -15.32 2.48
CA ALA A 299 -4.30 -14.25 3.24
C ALA A 299 -4.50 -12.92 2.52
N LEU A 300 -4.44 -11.81 3.24
CA LEU A 300 -4.45 -10.48 2.64
C LEU A 300 -3.30 -10.35 1.64
N MET A 301 -2.11 -10.81 2.00
CA MET A 301 -0.91 -10.73 1.15
C MET A 301 -0.82 -11.85 0.10
N ASN A 302 -1.94 -12.45 -0.31
CA ASN A 302 -1.98 -13.35 -1.47
C ASN A 302 -1.71 -12.57 -2.77
N ALA A 303 -0.88 -13.10 -3.70
CA ALA A 303 -0.52 -12.40 -4.94
C ALA A 303 -1.64 -12.33 -6.01
N GLY A 304 -2.85 -12.74 -5.67
CA GLY A 304 -4.02 -12.63 -6.53
C GLY A 304 -5.21 -12.12 -5.76
N TYR A 305 -6.03 -11.28 -6.41
CA TYR A 305 -7.25 -10.74 -5.83
C TYR A 305 -8.34 -11.82 -5.75
N THR A 306 -9.09 -11.86 -4.64
CA THR A 306 -10.05 -12.95 -4.36
C THR A 306 -11.40 -12.42 -3.86
N GLY A 307 -11.74 -11.19 -4.24
CA GLY A 307 -12.85 -10.44 -3.68
C GLY A 307 -12.46 -9.70 -2.40
N VAL A 308 -13.46 -9.08 -1.76
CA VAL A 308 -13.28 -8.26 -0.57
C VAL A 308 -12.51 -9.01 0.53
N ASN A 309 -11.48 -8.34 1.05
CA ASN A 309 -10.68 -8.77 2.18
C ASN A 309 -9.99 -7.56 2.84
N ARG A 310 -10.69 -6.91 3.78
CA ARG A 310 -10.23 -5.70 4.47
C ARG A 310 -9.66 -5.97 5.87
N VAL A 311 -9.19 -7.19 6.14
CA VAL A 311 -8.76 -7.60 7.50
C VAL A 311 -7.35 -8.17 7.48
N VAL A 312 -6.49 -7.68 8.38
CA VAL A 312 -5.16 -8.21 8.63
C VAL A 312 -5.25 -9.33 9.67
N GLU A 313 -5.29 -10.58 9.23
CA GLU A 313 -5.45 -11.73 10.13
C GLU A 313 -4.22 -12.65 10.16
N LYS A 314 -4.09 -13.39 11.27
CA LYS A 314 -3.27 -14.61 11.43
C LYS A 314 -1.89 -14.53 10.77
N THR A 315 -1.79 -14.95 9.51
CA THR A 315 -0.51 -15.04 8.81
C THR A 315 0.05 -13.69 8.41
N ASP A 316 -0.81 -12.74 8.07
CA ASP A 316 -0.43 -11.37 7.72
C ASP A 316 0.02 -10.64 8.98
N ASN A 317 -0.76 -10.72 10.07
CA ASN A 317 -0.38 -10.18 11.39
C ASN A 317 0.93 -10.79 11.93
N ALA A 318 1.14 -12.10 11.78
CA ALA A 318 2.40 -12.73 12.18
C ALA A 318 3.60 -12.24 11.33
N GLY A 319 3.38 -11.92 10.05
CA GLY A 319 4.40 -11.25 9.23
C GLY A 319 4.67 -9.85 9.75
N HIS A 320 3.62 -9.11 10.09
CA HIS A 320 3.69 -7.74 10.63
C HIS A 320 4.48 -7.66 11.92
N CYS A 321 4.10 -8.44 12.92
CA CYS A 321 4.84 -8.53 14.18
C CYS A 321 6.30 -8.92 13.97
N SER A 322 6.61 -9.80 13.01
CA SER A 322 8.00 -10.19 12.76
C SER A 322 8.88 -9.07 12.17
N ILE A 323 8.28 -7.96 11.73
CA ILE A 323 8.96 -6.77 11.21
C ILE A 323 8.92 -5.65 12.27
N TRP A 324 7.75 -5.40 12.85
CA TRP A 324 7.46 -4.15 13.57
C TRP A 324 7.42 -4.28 15.10
N ASP A 325 7.43 -5.49 15.67
CA ASP A 325 7.43 -5.68 17.14
C ASP A 325 8.71 -5.13 17.81
N ALA A 326 9.79 -4.98 17.04
CA ALA A 326 11.04 -4.38 17.50
C ALA A 326 11.19 -2.90 17.12
N TRP A 327 10.17 -2.28 16.52
CA TRP A 327 10.22 -0.86 16.15
C TRP A 327 10.36 0.00 17.42
N PRO A 328 11.31 0.95 17.46
CA PRO A 328 11.53 1.73 18.66
C PRO A 328 10.41 2.73 18.91
N ALA A 329 10.00 2.83 20.18
CA ALA A 329 9.21 3.94 20.69
C ALA A 329 9.97 5.27 20.56
N GLU A 330 9.24 6.38 20.46
CA GLU A 330 9.81 7.74 20.65
C GLU A 330 10.22 8.01 22.11
#